data_AF-A0A5R9P0N0-F1
#
_entry.id   AF-A0A5R9P0N0-F1
#
_cell.length_a   1.000
_cell.length_b   1.000
_cell.length_c   1.000
_cell.angle_alpha   90.00
_cell.angle_beta   90.00
_cell.angle_gamma   90.00
#
_symmetry.space_group_name_H-M   'P 1'
#
loop_
_entity.id
_entity.type
_entity.pdbx_description
1 polymer ?
#
loop_
_entity_poly.entity_id
_entity_poly.type
_entity_poly.pdbx_seq_one_letter_code
_entity_poly.pdbx_strand_id
1 'polypeptide(L)'
;MRRFNDYWRDAKAVCFLFGDGPGPEGELVRLVGKPKRGGEGFKIHYVRSYEPRQGYASKAYDFIFEMYGVIDAMEITSPAGLALNEAMKKAGLVDKLQIEKSAYGPAAEEQPGPSPGL
;
A
#
# COMPACT_ATOMS: atom_id res chain seq x y z
N MET A 1 9.90 -12.74 -1.99
CA MET A 1 9.23 -11.73 -1.13
C MET A 1 10.12 -11.50 0.07
N ARG A 2 10.40 -10.23 0.39
CA ARG A 2 11.13 -9.84 1.60
C ARG A 2 10.17 -9.22 2.60
N ARG A 3 10.33 -9.53 3.89
CA ARG A 3 9.51 -9.01 4.99
C ARG A 3 10.40 -8.45 6.08
N PHE A 4 10.04 -7.28 6.61
CA PHE A 4 10.68 -6.69 7.78
C PHE A 4 9.69 -5.85 8.60
N ASN A 5 10.05 -5.59 9.86
CA ASN A 5 9.27 -4.69 10.71
C ASN A 5 9.63 -3.25 10.36
N ASP A 6 8.61 -2.40 10.30
CA ASP A 6 8.72 -1.00 9.90
C ASP A 6 7.82 -0.13 10.80
N TYR A 7 7.76 1.17 10.54
CA TYR A 7 6.85 2.11 11.17
C TYR A 7 6.05 2.86 10.11
N TRP A 8 4.74 3.01 10.35
CA TRP A 8 3.85 3.85 9.55
C TRP A 8 3.21 4.92 10.46
N ARG A 9 3.50 6.21 10.20
CA ARG A 9 3.01 7.35 11.00
C ARG A 9 3.14 7.08 12.52
N ASP A 10 4.36 6.76 12.97
CA ASP A 10 4.72 6.43 14.36
C ASP A 10 4.09 5.15 14.96
N ALA A 11 3.34 4.38 14.17
CA ALA A 11 2.81 3.08 14.59
C ALA A 11 3.63 1.91 14.01
N LYS A 12 3.87 0.88 14.81
CA LYS A 12 4.50 -0.36 14.33
C LYS A 12 3.72 -0.95 13.16
N ALA A 13 4.44 -1.28 12.09
CA ALA A 13 3.94 -1.87 10.88
C ALA A 13 4.83 -3.03 10.42
N VAL A 14 4.35 -3.79 9.44
CA VAL A 14 5.10 -4.80 8.72
C VAL A 14 5.16 -4.34 7.26
N CYS A 15 6.36 -4.34 6.70
CA CYS A 15 6.59 -4.08 5.29
C CYS A 15 6.83 -5.39 4.54
N PHE A 16 6.20 -5.52 3.38
CA PHE A 16 6.39 -6.60 2.42
C PHE A 16 6.84 -6.03 1.09
N LEU A 17 7.95 -6.56 0.57
CA LEU A 17 8.48 -6.25 -0.75
C LEU A 17 8.30 -7.45 -1.67
N PHE A 18 7.58 -7.25 -2.77
CA PHE A 18 7.26 -8.30 -3.74
C PHE A 18 7.95 -8.06 -5.08
N GLY A 19 8.50 -9.14 -5.64
CA GLY A 19 9.20 -9.14 -6.91
C GLY A 19 10.50 -8.34 -6.89
N ASP A 20 11.20 -8.38 -8.03
CA ASP A 20 12.39 -7.60 -8.29
C ASP A 20 12.05 -6.52 -9.34
N GLY A 21 12.27 -5.24 -9.01
CA GLY A 21 11.74 -4.14 -9.81
C GLY A 21 12.38 -2.77 -9.52
N PRO A 22 11.81 -1.69 -10.09
CA PRO A 22 12.39 -0.35 -10.03
C PRO A 22 12.09 0.38 -8.71
N GLY A 23 11.56 -0.31 -7.70
CA GLY A 23 11.33 0.25 -6.38
C GLY A 23 12.64 0.61 -5.65
N PRO A 24 12.59 1.46 -4.62
CA PRO A 24 13.78 1.93 -3.91
C PRO A 24 14.65 0.84 -3.29
N GLU A 25 14.04 -0.29 -2.91
CA GLU A 25 14.74 -1.45 -2.35
C GLU A 25 14.93 -2.54 -3.40
N GLY A 26 14.61 -2.26 -4.68
CA GLY A 26 14.62 -3.22 -5.78
C GLY A 26 13.33 -4.03 -5.90
N GLU A 27 12.17 -3.52 -5.47
CA GLU A 27 10.88 -4.23 -5.49
C GLU A 27 9.91 -3.76 -6.59
N LEU A 28 8.98 -4.63 -7.01
CA LEU A 28 7.87 -4.24 -7.90
C LEU A 28 6.67 -3.69 -7.13
N VAL A 29 6.42 -4.23 -5.94
CA VAL A 29 5.35 -3.79 -5.05
C VAL A 29 5.86 -3.69 -3.62
N ARG A 30 5.55 -2.56 -3.00
CA ARG A 30 5.68 -2.35 -1.55
C ARG A 30 4.30 -2.32 -0.92
N LEU A 31 4.09 -3.15 0.09
CA LEU A 31 2.86 -3.19 0.89
C LEU A 31 3.23 -3.00 2.35
N VAL A 32 2.59 -2.04 3.00
CA VAL A 32 2.78 -1.77 4.43
C VAL A 32 1.45 -1.87 5.14
N GLY A 33 1.44 -2.53 6.30
CA GLY A 33 0.24 -2.70 7.09
C GLY A 33 0.51 -3.36 8.43
N LYS A 34 -0.53 -3.90 9.06
CA LYS A 34 -0.41 -4.68 10.29
C LYS A 34 -1.53 -5.72 10.42
N PRO A 35 -1.28 -6.85 11.10
CA PRO A 35 -2.35 -7.77 11.48
C PRO A 35 -3.42 -7.08 12.32
N LYS A 36 -4.68 -7.48 12.17
CA LYS A 36 -5.79 -6.97 12.97
C LYS A 36 -5.68 -7.46 14.41
N ARG A 37 -6.22 -6.68 15.35
CA ARG A 37 -6.27 -7.03 16.77
C ARG A 37 -7.22 -8.23 16.93
N GLY A 38 -6.70 -9.36 17.41
CA GLY A 38 -7.43 -10.65 17.44
C GLY A 38 -6.93 -11.67 16.41
N GLY A 39 -6.01 -11.28 15.52
CA GLY A 39 -5.30 -12.20 14.61
C GLY A 39 -6.01 -12.48 13.29
N GLU A 40 -7.33 -12.30 13.22
CA GLU A 40 -8.10 -12.50 11.99
C GLU A 40 -8.07 -11.25 11.11
N GLY A 41 -7.32 -11.34 10.02
CA GLY A 41 -7.25 -10.35 8.95
C GLY A 41 -6.07 -9.39 9.06
N PHE A 42 -5.93 -8.58 8.02
CA PHE A 42 -4.83 -7.64 7.88
C PHE A 42 -5.34 -6.25 7.54
N LYS A 43 -4.72 -5.21 8.10
CA LYS A 43 -4.98 -3.82 7.73
C LYS A 43 -3.82 -3.32 6.88
N ILE A 44 -4.06 -3.09 5.60
CA ILE A 44 -3.12 -2.43 4.69
C ILE A 44 -3.20 -0.93 4.96
N HIS A 45 -2.07 -0.33 5.30
CA HIS A 45 -1.91 1.12 5.41
C HIS A 45 -1.74 1.75 4.04
N TYR A 46 -0.84 1.20 3.22
CA TYR A 46 -0.74 1.56 1.80
C TYR A 46 -0.18 0.41 0.98
N VAL A 47 -0.42 0.49 -0.32
CA VAL A 47 0.23 -0.34 -1.34
C VAL A 47 0.74 0.55 -2.46
N ARG A 48 1.98 0.32 -2.89
CA ARG A 48 2.57 1.02 -4.03
C ARG A 48 3.08 -0.01 -5.02
N SER A 49 2.56 0.06 -6.25
CA SER A 49 3.07 -0.70 -7.38
C SER A 49 3.92 0.22 -8.26
N TYR A 50 5.16 -0.18 -8.52
CA TYR A 50 6.07 0.57 -9.39
C TYR A 50 5.88 0.18 -10.87
N GLU A 51 5.22 -0.95 -11.14
CA GLU A 51 4.82 -1.40 -12.49
C GLU A 51 3.35 -1.90 -12.49
N PRO A 52 2.36 -0.99 -12.42
CA PRO A 52 0.96 -1.34 -12.16
C PRO A 52 0.31 -2.21 -13.24
N ARG A 53 0.83 -2.23 -14.46
CA ARG A 53 0.26 -3.00 -15.59
C ARG A 53 0.53 -4.51 -15.51
N GLN A 54 1.42 -4.95 -14.63
CA GLN A 54 1.84 -6.36 -14.55
C GLN A 54 1.10 -7.19 -13.49
N GLY A 55 0.15 -6.58 -12.76
CA GLY A 55 -0.74 -7.32 -11.84
C GLY A 55 -0.10 -7.82 -10.54
N TYR A 56 1.16 -7.49 -10.26
CA TYR A 56 1.83 -7.90 -9.01
C TYR A 56 1.15 -7.39 -7.75
N ALA A 57 0.46 -6.24 -7.84
CA ALA A 57 -0.27 -5.70 -6.71
C ALA A 57 -1.44 -6.63 -6.31
N SER A 58 -2.17 -7.19 -7.28
CA SER A 58 -3.21 -8.18 -6.98
C SER A 58 -2.64 -9.43 -6.32
N LYS A 59 -1.52 -9.96 -6.84
CA LYS A 59 -0.81 -11.10 -6.23
C LYS A 59 -0.36 -10.81 -4.79
N ALA A 60 0.03 -9.57 -4.50
CA ALA A 60 0.35 -9.17 -3.13
C ALA A 60 -0.88 -9.20 -2.22
N TYR A 61 -2.07 -8.83 -2.71
CA TYR A 61 -3.32 -8.97 -1.95
C TYR A 61 -3.68 -10.44 -1.72
N ASP A 62 -3.56 -11.29 -2.74
CA ASP A 62 -3.79 -12.74 -2.61
C ASP A 62 -2.91 -13.32 -1.48
N PHE A 63 -1.61 -13.02 -1.53
CA PHE A 63 -0.66 -13.47 -0.52
C PHE A 63 -1.02 -13.02 0.90
N ILE A 64 -1.40 -11.75 1.07
CA ILE A 64 -1.79 -11.21 2.39
C ILE A 64 -3.09 -11.87 2.86
N PHE A 65 -4.04 -12.10 1.96
CA PHE A 65 -5.29 -12.77 2.27
C PHE A 65 -5.07 -14.22 2.69
N GLU A 66 -4.21 -14.97 2.00
CA GLU A 66 -3.86 -16.34 2.38
C GLU A 66 -3.16 -16.40 3.75
N MET A 67 -2.29 -15.42 4.05
CA MET A 67 -1.51 -15.41 5.29
C MET A 67 -2.29 -14.95 6.51
N TYR A 68 -3.18 -13.98 6.34
CA TYR A 68 -3.83 -13.29 7.45
C TYR A 68 -5.36 -13.34 7.38
N GLY A 69 -5.95 -13.66 6.23
CA GLY A 69 -7.38 -13.57 5.99
C GLY A 69 -7.80 -12.17 5.52
N VAL A 70 -9.04 -11.82 5.82
CA VAL A 70 -9.75 -10.66 5.24
C VAL A 70 -8.99 -9.33 5.44
N ILE A 71 -8.89 -8.56 4.35
CA ILE A 71 -8.13 -7.33 4.28
C ILE A 71 -9.02 -6.10 4.54
N ASP A 72 -8.53 -5.15 5.32
CA ASP A 72 -8.98 -3.75 5.31
C ASP A 72 -7.93 -2.92 4.59
N ALA A 73 -8.29 -2.20 3.53
CA ALA A 73 -7.37 -1.33 2.81
C ALA A 73 -7.63 0.14 3.12
N MET A 74 -6.57 0.85 3.50
CA MET A 74 -6.57 2.24 3.88
C MET A 74 -5.79 3.09 2.87
N GLU A 75 -5.96 4.41 2.95
CA GLU A 75 -5.15 5.42 2.29
C GLU A 75 -4.95 5.20 0.79
N ILE A 76 -6.07 5.01 0.10
CA ILE A 76 -6.08 4.95 -1.37
C ILE A 76 -5.93 6.38 -1.90
N THR A 77 -4.80 6.65 -2.56
CA THR A 77 -4.37 7.99 -2.96
C THR A 77 -4.34 8.23 -4.47
N SER A 78 -4.73 7.26 -5.30
CA SER A 78 -4.73 7.40 -6.76
C SER A 78 -5.91 6.70 -7.42
N PRO A 79 -6.39 7.15 -8.60
CA PRO A 79 -7.44 6.46 -9.36
C PRO A 79 -7.10 5.00 -9.69
N ALA A 80 -5.84 4.72 -10.01
CA ALA A 80 -5.37 3.34 -10.25
C ALA A 80 -5.42 2.49 -8.98
N GLY A 81 -5.01 3.06 -7.84
CA GLY A 81 -5.12 2.41 -6.53
C GLY A 81 -6.57 2.14 -6.14
N LEU A 82 -7.49 3.06 -6.45
CA LEU A 82 -8.92 2.88 -6.21
C LEU A 82 -9.48 1.75 -7.07
N ALA A 83 -9.21 1.76 -8.38
CA ALA A 83 -9.65 0.71 -9.29
C ALA A 83 -9.14 -0.69 -8.87
N LEU A 84 -7.87 -0.79 -8.44
CA LEU A 84 -7.31 -2.02 -7.90
C LEU A 84 -8.07 -2.49 -6.65
N ASN A 85 -8.25 -1.61 -5.67
CA ASN A 85 -8.89 -1.97 -4.40
C ASN A 85 -10.38 -2.34 -4.58
N GLU A 86 -11.10 -1.65 -5.47
CA GLU A 86 -12.46 -2.02 -5.87
C GLU A 86 -12.50 -3.41 -6.52
N ALA A 87 -11.51 -3.74 -7.37
CA ALA A 87 -11.41 -5.08 -7.96
C ALA A 87 -11.16 -6.16 -6.89
N MET A 88 -10.25 -5.90 -5.93
CA MET A 88 -9.96 -6.85 -4.84
C MET A 88 -11.15 -7.01 -3.88
N LYS A 89 -11.93 -5.94 -3.66
CA LYS A 89 -13.19 -6.01 -2.91
C LYS A 89 -14.23 -6.89 -3.61
N LYS A 90 -14.42 -6.72 -4.92
CA LYS A 90 -15.31 -7.59 -5.72
C LYS A 90 -14.88 -9.05 -5.71
N ALA A 91 -13.57 -9.31 -5.63
CA ALA A 91 -13.02 -10.65 -5.50
C ALA A 91 -13.13 -11.24 -4.08
N GLY A 92 -13.63 -10.48 -3.09
CA GLY A 92 -13.86 -10.95 -1.72
C GLY A 92 -12.64 -10.89 -0.80
N LEU A 93 -11.53 -10.31 -1.26
CA LEU A 93 -10.30 -10.20 -0.45
C LEU A 93 -10.36 -9.03 0.53
N VAL A 94 -10.96 -7.93 0.09
CA VAL A 94 -11.03 -6.68 0.86
C VAL A 94 -12.44 -6.45 1.35
N ASP A 95 -12.60 -6.29 2.67
CA ASP A 95 -13.90 -6.00 3.31
C ASP A 95 -14.16 -4.49 3.37
N LYS A 96 -13.15 -3.74 3.80
CA LYS A 96 -13.27 -2.29 4.03
C LYS A 96 -12.27 -1.52 3.18
N LEU A 97 -12.77 -0.43 2.59
CA LEU A 97 -11.98 0.56 1.84
C LEU A 97 -12.11 1.91 2.54
N GLN A 98 -10.98 2.51 2.89
CA GLN A 98 -10.93 3.89 3.33
C GLN A 98 -10.08 4.72 2.37
N ILE A 99 -10.71 5.70 1.73
CA ILE A 99 -10.07 6.61 0.78
C ILE A 99 -9.66 7.87 1.55
N GLU A 100 -8.38 8.21 1.54
CA GLU A 100 -7.90 9.43 2.18
C GLU A 100 -8.10 10.60 1.19
N LYS A 101 -9.12 11.43 1.44
CA LYS A 101 -9.50 12.54 0.54
C LYS A 101 -8.40 13.60 0.37
N SER A 102 -7.48 13.75 1.33
CA SER A 102 -6.36 14.71 1.24
C SER A 102 -5.33 14.36 0.16
N ALA A 103 -5.31 13.12 -0.33
CA ALA A 103 -4.49 12.73 -1.48
C ALA A 103 -5.12 13.07 -2.84
N TYR A 104 -6.40 13.46 -2.85
CA TYR A 104 -7.08 14.04 -4.00
C TYR A 104 -7.06 15.58 -3.87
N GLY A 105 -5.86 16.16 -3.76
CA GLY A 105 -5.57 17.59 -3.93
C GLY A 105 -4.63 17.78 -5.12
N PRO A 106 -4.47 19.00 -5.68
CA PRO A 106 -3.53 19.22 -6.78
C PRO A 106 -2.17 18.67 -6.36
N ALA A 107 -1.48 17.99 -7.29
CA ALA A 107 -0.12 17.51 -7.07
C ALA A 107 0.63 18.57 -6.26
N ALA A 108 1.16 18.19 -5.10
CA ALA A 108 2.03 19.08 -4.36
C ALA A 108 3.17 19.43 -5.33
N GLU A 109 3.05 20.60 -5.97
CA GLU A 109 4.16 21.23 -6.65
C GLU A 109 5.27 21.23 -5.61
N GLU A 110 6.36 20.54 -5.92
CA GLU A 110 7.58 20.60 -5.13
C GLU A 110 7.89 22.07 -4.93
N GLN A 111 7.57 22.61 -3.74
CA GLN A 111 8.02 23.94 -3.38
C GLN A 111 9.54 23.88 -3.43
N PRO A 112 10.21 24.69 -4.28
CA PRO A 112 11.64 24.81 -4.19
C PRO A 112 11.95 25.32 -2.78
N GLY A 113 12.71 24.52 -2.03
CA GLY A 113 13.15 24.90 -0.70
C GLY A 113 13.81 26.29 -0.74
N PRO A 114 13.70 27.09 0.33
CA PRO A 114 14.31 28.40 0.34
C PRO A 114 15.80 28.26 0.03
N SER A 115 16.26 28.99 -0.99
CA SER A 115 17.68 29.10 -1.30
C SER A 115 18.41 29.56 -0.05
N PRO A 116 19.54 28.94 0.35
CA PRO A 116 20.32 29.43 1.45
C PRO A 116 20.86 30.81 1.04
N GLY A 117 20.34 31.85 1.68
CA GLY A 117 20.81 33.21 1.49
C GLY A 117 22.29 33.31 1.88
N LEU A 118 23.07 33.90 0.98
CA LEU A 118 24.38 34.49 1.27
C LEU A 118 24.19 35.84 1.98
#